data_AF-A0A383VR52-F1
#
_entry.id   AF-A0A383VR52-F1
#
_cell.length_a   1.000
_cell.length_b   1.000
_cell.length_c   1.000
_cell.angle_alpha   90.00
_cell.angle_beta   90.00
_cell.angle_gamma   90.00
#
_symmetry.space_group_name_H-M   'P 1'
#
loop_
_entity.id
_entity.type
_entity.pdbx_description
1 polymer ?
#
loop_
_entity_poly.entity_id
_entity_poly.type
_entity_poly.pdbx_seq_one_letter_code
_entity_poly.pdbx_strand_id
1 'polypeptide(L)'
;MSVNVRTLMDVQQRTQLVLDRIAFEADPDAFMESVRPEQEALTAKLVAARELLPKIKVPRPLQLLISDMCSRLNVDGLRGDLVVNRAVKALVAYEGRTQVTQEDVGRVISGCLNHRLRKDPLDPIDSGTKVAILFKRLTDPEFVKREEEAKKKQEAAAAEAAKANKKAGAWGGLPGRR
;
A
#
# COMPACT_ATOMS: atom_id res chain seq x y z
N MET A 1 -13.47 0.00 3.08
CA MET A 1 -12.10 -0.43 3.43
C MET A 1 -12.03 -1.89 3.07
N SER A 2 -10.95 -2.35 2.45
CA SER A 2 -10.73 -3.77 2.19
C SER A 2 -9.39 -4.20 2.77
N VAL A 3 -9.28 -5.49 3.02
CA VAL A 3 -8.07 -6.14 3.54
C VAL A 3 -7.70 -7.24 2.57
N ASN A 4 -6.43 -7.27 2.15
CA ASN A 4 -5.90 -8.33 1.31
C ASN A 4 -5.17 -9.33 2.21
N VAL A 5 -5.68 -10.55 2.29
CA VAL A 5 -5.03 -11.64 3.03
C VAL A 5 -4.13 -12.40 2.08
N ARG A 6 -2.89 -12.65 2.48
CA ARG A 6 -1.93 -13.47 1.74
C ARG A 6 -1.47 -14.63 2.61
N THR A 7 -1.26 -15.77 1.99
CA THR A 7 -0.67 -16.93 2.67
C THR A 7 0.75 -16.60 3.08
N LEU A 8 1.11 -16.92 4.32
CA LEU A 8 2.49 -16.78 4.81
C LEU A 8 3.38 -17.76 4.03
N MET A 9 4.53 -17.26 3.59
CA MET A 9 5.52 -18.05 2.84
C MET A 9 6.79 -18.32 3.66
N ASP A 10 6.99 -17.58 4.76
CA ASP A 10 8.10 -17.82 5.68
C ASP A 10 7.94 -19.15 6.42
N VAL A 11 8.99 -19.97 6.39
CA VAL A 11 8.95 -21.35 6.90
C VAL A 11 8.78 -21.38 8.41
N GLN A 12 9.41 -20.44 9.14
CA GLN A 12 9.35 -20.40 10.59
C GLN A 12 7.95 -20.01 11.06
N GLN A 13 7.38 -18.94 10.51
CA GLN A 13 6.03 -18.48 10.81
C GLN A 13 4.97 -19.53 10.44
N ARG A 14 5.13 -20.20 9.30
CA ARG A 14 4.22 -21.28 8.88
C ARG A 14 4.24 -22.47 9.83
N THR A 15 5.44 -22.91 10.21
CA THR A 15 5.60 -24.02 11.17
C THR A 15 4.96 -23.66 12.51
N GLN A 16 5.20 -22.44 13.01
CA GLN A 16 4.60 -21.97 14.25
C GLN A 16 3.07 -22.03 14.20
N LEU A 17 2.43 -21.53 13.14
CA LEU A 17 0.97 -21.57 12.99
C LEU A 17 0.40 -22.99 12.98
N VAL A 18 1.11 -23.93 12.38
CA VAL A 18 0.70 -25.35 12.38
C VAL A 18 0.80 -25.91 13.81
N LEU A 19 1.88 -25.62 14.53
CA LEU A 19 2.05 -26.05 15.92
C LEU A 19 1.01 -25.42 16.84
N ASP A 20 0.72 -24.12 16.71
CA ASP A 20 -0.31 -23.43 17.46
C ASP A 20 -1.69 -24.05 17.20
N ARG A 21 -1.97 -24.40 15.94
CA ARG A 21 -3.22 -25.06 15.56
C ARG A 21 -3.34 -26.44 16.19
N ILE A 22 -2.27 -27.24 16.18
CA ILE A 22 -2.24 -28.57 16.81
C ILE A 22 -2.41 -28.45 18.33
N ALA A 23 -1.75 -27.47 18.97
CA ALA A 23 -1.87 -27.22 20.40
C ALA A 23 -3.32 -26.87 20.79
N PHE A 24 -3.97 -25.99 20.02
CA PHE A 24 -5.38 -25.67 20.21
C PHE A 24 -6.31 -26.86 20.01
N GLU A 25 -6.05 -27.73 19.03
CA GLU A 25 -6.87 -28.93 18.79
C GLU A 25 -6.69 -29.99 19.89
N ALA A 26 -5.50 -30.07 20.51
CA ALA A 26 -5.22 -31.00 21.59
C ALA A 26 -5.87 -30.58 22.92
N ASP A 27 -5.78 -29.30 23.29
CA ASP A 27 -6.39 -28.74 24.49
C ASP A 27 -6.74 -27.25 24.27
N PRO A 28 -8.00 -26.95 23.87
CA PRO A 28 -8.43 -25.58 23.64
C PRO A 28 -8.35 -24.69 24.88
N ASP A 29 -8.63 -25.23 26.07
CA ASP A 29 -8.70 -24.46 27.31
C ASP A 29 -7.28 -24.06 27.76
N ALA A 30 -6.34 -25.00 27.74
CA ALA A 30 -4.94 -24.72 28.04
C ALA A 30 -4.31 -23.73 27.04
N PHE A 31 -4.65 -23.84 25.74
CA PHE A 31 -4.20 -22.88 24.75
C PHE A 31 -4.79 -21.48 24.98
N MET A 32 -6.08 -21.39 25.32
CA MET A 32 -6.72 -20.11 25.66
C MET A 32 -6.12 -19.46 26.91
N GLU A 33 -5.76 -20.25 27.93
CA GLU A 33 -5.00 -19.77 29.09
C GLU A 33 -3.62 -19.23 28.70
N SER A 34 -2.90 -19.92 27.81
CA SER A 34 -1.54 -19.52 27.42
C SER A 34 -1.50 -18.18 26.68
N VAL A 35 -2.51 -17.88 25.86
CA VAL A 35 -2.59 -16.62 25.09
C VAL A 35 -3.37 -15.51 25.79
N ARG A 36 -3.99 -15.79 26.94
CA ARG A 36 -4.82 -14.83 27.70
C ARG A 36 -4.11 -13.51 28.00
N PRO A 37 -2.84 -13.47 28.46
CA PRO A 37 -2.17 -12.22 28.76
C PRO A 37 -2.07 -11.29 27.54
N GLU A 38 -1.83 -11.84 26.35
CA GLU A 38 -1.76 -11.07 25.10
C GLU A 38 -3.13 -10.54 24.69
N GLN A 39 -4.18 -11.35 24.86
CA GLN A 39 -5.56 -10.94 24.58
C GLN A 39 -6.03 -9.82 25.52
N GLU A 40 -5.71 -9.91 26.80
CA GLU A 40 -6.02 -8.88 27.79
C GLU A 40 -5.28 -7.57 27.50
N ALA A 41 -3.99 -7.65 27.17
CA ALA A 41 -3.19 -6.50 26.76
C ALA A 41 -3.76 -5.83 25.48
N LEU A 42 -4.15 -6.61 24.48
CA LEU A 42 -4.79 -6.09 23.27
C LEU A 42 -6.14 -5.44 23.58
N THR A 43 -6.95 -6.06 24.45
CA THR A 43 -8.26 -5.55 24.85
C THR A 43 -8.12 -4.21 25.57
N ALA A 44 -7.19 -4.10 26.54
CA ALA A 44 -6.90 -2.85 27.23
C ALA A 44 -6.47 -1.75 26.25
N LYS A 45 -5.60 -2.09 25.27
CA LYS A 45 -5.18 -1.16 24.21
C LYS A 45 -6.35 -0.67 23.35
N LEU A 46 -7.29 -1.55 23.00
CA LEU A 46 -8.49 -1.18 22.23
C LEU A 46 -9.45 -0.28 23.01
N VAL A 47 -9.62 -0.53 24.31
CA VAL A 47 -10.43 0.33 25.20
C VAL A 47 -9.82 1.73 25.27
N ALA A 48 -8.52 1.84 25.57
CA ALA A 48 -7.82 3.12 25.62
C ALA A 48 -7.90 3.88 24.28
N ALA A 49 -7.78 3.17 23.15
CA ALA A 49 -7.91 3.77 21.83
C ALA A 49 -9.31 4.36 21.58
N ARG A 50 -10.37 3.65 22.00
CA ARG A 50 -11.76 4.15 21.86
C ARG A 50 -11.98 5.45 22.64
N GLU A 51 -11.41 5.55 23.84
CA GLU A 51 -11.47 6.76 24.67
C GLU A 51 -10.65 7.93 24.10
N LEU A 52 -9.54 7.62 23.43
CA LEU A 52 -8.66 8.63 22.83
C LEU A 52 -9.20 9.19 21.50
N LEU A 53 -9.93 8.38 20.73
CA LEU A 53 -10.39 8.68 19.38
C LEU A 53 -11.09 10.05 19.20
N PRO A 54 -11.97 10.53 20.11
CA PRO A 54 -12.60 11.84 20.00
C PRO A 54 -11.61 13.00 20.08
N LYS A 55 -10.48 12.82 20.79
CA LYS A 55 -9.46 13.85 21.04
C LYS A 55 -8.55 14.08 19.83
N ILE A 56 -8.51 13.14 18.89
CA ILE A 56 -7.61 13.17 17.72
C ILE A 56 -8.16 14.09 16.64
N LYS A 57 -7.30 15.00 16.16
CA LYS A 57 -7.58 15.91 15.04
C LYS A 57 -6.63 15.63 13.89
N VAL A 58 -7.18 15.58 12.68
CA VAL A 58 -6.37 15.51 11.46
C VAL A 58 -6.01 16.94 11.04
N PRO A 59 -4.72 17.31 10.95
CA PRO A 59 -4.30 18.63 10.48
C PRO A 59 -4.84 18.95 9.09
N ARG A 60 -5.13 20.24 8.83
CA ARG A 60 -5.66 20.71 7.54
C ARG A 60 -4.80 20.29 6.33
N PRO A 61 -3.45 20.36 6.36
CA PRO A 61 -2.63 19.90 5.24
C PRO A 61 -2.85 18.42 4.90
N LEU A 62 -3.04 17.56 5.90
CA LEU A 62 -3.29 16.14 5.68
C LEU A 62 -4.71 15.88 5.17
N GLN A 63 -5.70 16.67 5.60
CA GLN A 63 -7.05 16.60 5.02
C GLN A 63 -7.04 16.95 3.53
N LEU A 64 -6.29 18.00 3.15
CA LEU A 64 -6.12 18.39 1.75
C LEU A 64 -5.41 17.30 0.95
N LEU A 65 -4.36 16.69 1.50
CA LEU A 65 -3.66 15.56 0.88
C LEU A 65 -4.62 14.38 0.63
N ILE A 66 -5.47 14.03 1.59
CA ILE A 66 -6.46 12.96 1.45
C ILE A 66 -7.44 13.25 0.30
N SER A 67 -7.93 14.50 0.21
CA SER A 67 -8.84 14.88 -0.86
C SER A 67 -8.16 14.98 -2.22
N ASP A 68 -6.91 15.45 -2.29
CA ASP A 68 -6.12 15.44 -3.53
C ASP A 68 -5.90 14.00 -4.04
N MET A 69 -5.61 13.06 -3.13
CA MET A 69 -5.51 11.64 -3.44
C MET A 69 -6.83 11.08 -4.00
N CYS A 70 -7.97 11.33 -3.36
CA CYS A 70 -9.27 10.84 -3.82
C CYS A 70 -9.65 11.43 -5.19
N SER A 71 -9.36 12.72 -5.41
CA SER A 71 -9.57 13.41 -6.68
C SER A 71 -8.73 12.82 -7.81
N ARG A 72 -7.41 12.66 -7.60
CA ARG A 72 -6.48 12.12 -8.62
C ARG A 72 -6.74 10.66 -8.95
N LEU A 73 -7.26 9.89 -8.00
CA LEU A 73 -7.66 8.49 -8.20
C LEU A 73 -9.05 8.35 -8.82
N ASN A 74 -9.75 9.47 -9.09
CA ASN A 74 -11.11 9.49 -9.63
C ASN A 74 -12.06 8.60 -8.80
N VAL A 75 -11.95 8.71 -7.47
CA VAL A 75 -12.82 7.98 -6.54
C VAL A 75 -14.21 8.61 -6.55
N ASP A 76 -15.23 7.77 -6.68
CA ASP A 76 -16.61 8.24 -6.73
C ASP A 76 -17.11 8.67 -5.33
N GLY A 77 -17.65 9.90 -5.28
CA GLY A 77 -18.18 10.56 -4.09
C GLY A 77 -17.16 10.78 -2.97
N LEU A 78 -17.66 11.28 -1.83
CA LEU A 78 -16.84 11.68 -0.67
C LEU A 78 -16.59 10.57 0.36
N ARG A 79 -17.05 9.35 0.05
CA ARG A 79 -16.95 8.22 0.98
C ARG A 79 -15.49 7.76 1.13
N GLY A 80 -14.64 7.99 0.13
CA GLY A 80 -13.20 7.75 0.22
C GLY A 80 -12.56 8.63 1.29
N ASP A 81 -12.74 9.94 1.18
CA ASP A 81 -12.21 10.96 2.09
C ASP A 81 -12.60 10.69 3.55
N LEU A 82 -13.89 10.43 3.79
CA LEU A 82 -14.43 10.16 5.12
C LEU A 82 -13.81 8.90 5.74
N VAL A 83 -13.64 7.84 4.96
CA VAL A 83 -13.09 6.58 5.44
C VAL A 83 -11.61 6.73 5.76
N VAL A 84 -10.82 7.42 4.93
CA VAL A 84 -9.39 7.66 5.20
C VAL A 84 -9.21 8.50 6.47
N ASN A 85 -9.99 9.58 6.64
CA ASN A 85 -9.95 10.41 7.85
C ASN A 85 -10.30 9.62 9.12
N ARG A 86 -11.30 8.73 9.05
CA ARG A 86 -11.67 7.87 10.20
C ARG A 86 -10.61 6.81 10.49
N ALA A 87 -10.07 6.19 9.44
CA ALA A 87 -9.05 5.15 9.57
C ALA A 87 -7.75 5.69 10.16
N VAL A 88 -7.29 6.86 9.71
CA VAL A 88 -6.05 7.45 10.24
C VAL A 88 -6.22 7.86 11.71
N LYS A 89 -7.37 8.40 12.09
CA LYS A 89 -7.70 8.66 13.50
C LYS A 89 -7.69 7.38 14.33
N ALA A 90 -8.29 6.30 13.82
CA ALA A 90 -8.31 5.01 14.51
C ALA A 90 -6.92 4.41 14.68
N LEU A 91 -6.04 4.51 13.67
CA LEU A 91 -4.65 4.04 13.75
C LEU A 91 -3.88 4.81 14.83
N VAL A 92 -3.96 6.14 14.81
CA VAL A 92 -3.26 7.00 15.78
C VAL A 92 -3.78 6.78 17.20
N ALA A 93 -5.10 6.57 17.35
CA ALA A 93 -5.71 6.20 18.63
C ALA A 93 -5.21 4.84 19.14
N TYR A 94 -5.17 3.85 18.25
CA TYR A 94 -4.65 2.52 18.56
C TYR A 94 -3.20 2.55 19.03
N GLU A 95 -2.40 3.49 18.53
CA GLU A 95 -1.01 3.69 18.95
C GLU A 95 -0.86 4.63 20.16
N GLY A 96 -1.95 5.06 20.79
CA GLY A 96 -1.91 5.91 21.98
C GLY A 96 -1.46 7.35 21.71
N ARG A 97 -1.42 7.77 20.44
CA ARG A 97 -1.00 9.12 20.02
C ARG A 97 -2.22 10.02 19.80
N THR A 98 -2.00 11.33 19.75
CA THR A 98 -3.05 12.32 19.46
C THR A 98 -2.83 13.12 18.18
N GLN A 99 -1.61 13.06 17.63
CA GLN A 99 -1.21 13.79 16.44
C GLN A 99 -1.10 12.84 15.24
N VAL A 100 -1.80 13.20 14.17
CA VAL A 100 -1.76 12.47 12.91
C VAL A 100 -0.59 12.97 12.07
N THR A 101 0.22 12.05 11.58
CA THR A 101 1.34 12.33 10.67
C THR A 101 1.01 11.92 9.23
N GLN A 102 1.84 12.35 8.28
CA GLN A 102 1.75 11.91 6.89
C GLN A 102 1.95 10.40 6.75
N GLU A 103 2.86 9.81 7.53
CA GLU A 103 3.13 8.37 7.51
C GLU A 103 1.89 7.56 7.91
N ASP A 104 1.14 8.04 8.89
CA ASP A 104 -0.12 7.42 9.33
C ASP A 104 -1.13 7.33 8.18
N VAL A 105 -1.25 8.40 7.38
CA VAL A 105 -2.10 8.41 6.18
C VAL A 105 -1.62 7.38 5.18
N GLY A 106 -0.31 7.31 4.92
CA GLY A 106 0.30 6.36 3.99
C GLY A 106 0.02 4.89 4.36
N ARG A 107 -0.02 4.57 5.67
CA ARG A 107 -0.28 3.22 6.17
C ARG A 107 -1.72 2.76 5.93
N VAL A 108 -2.70 3.67 5.93
CA VAL A 108 -4.13 3.31 5.82
C VAL A 108 -4.72 3.55 4.43
N ILE A 109 -4.17 4.47 3.64
CA ILE A 109 -4.80 4.99 2.42
C ILE A 109 -5.04 3.90 1.36
N SER A 110 -4.08 2.98 1.17
CA SER A 110 -4.22 1.90 0.20
C SER A 110 -5.38 0.95 0.55
N GLY A 111 -5.53 0.55 1.82
CA GLY A 111 -6.67 -0.28 2.25
C GLY A 111 -8.01 0.47 2.23
N CYS A 112 -7.98 1.79 2.31
CA CYS A 112 -9.18 2.63 2.23
C CYS A 112 -9.66 2.86 0.80
N LEU A 113 -8.75 2.92 -0.19
CA LEU A 113 -9.08 3.35 -1.55
C LEU A 113 -8.97 2.26 -2.62
N ASN A 114 -8.16 1.21 -2.47
CA ASN A 114 -7.92 0.19 -3.50
C ASN A 114 -9.20 -0.40 -4.16
N HIS A 115 -10.25 -0.67 -3.39
CA HIS A 115 -11.54 -1.23 -3.82
C HIS A 115 -12.49 -0.17 -4.37
N ARG A 116 -12.09 1.10 -4.37
CA ARG A 116 -12.83 2.24 -4.92
C ARG A 116 -12.29 2.69 -6.26
N LEU A 117 -11.14 2.18 -6.69
CA LEU A 117 -10.57 2.44 -8.00
C LEU A 117 -11.35 1.66 -9.05
N ARG A 118 -11.65 2.31 -10.18
CA ARG A 118 -12.10 1.61 -11.39
C ARG A 118 -10.91 0.83 -11.96
N LYS A 119 -11.09 -0.48 -12.15
CA LYS A 119 -10.04 -1.35 -12.71
C LYS A 119 -10.16 -1.35 -14.23
N ASP A 120 -9.11 -0.89 -14.90
CA ASP A 120 -8.90 -1.20 -16.30
C ASP A 120 -8.32 -2.62 -16.39
N PRO A 121 -8.98 -3.56 -17.10
CA PRO A 121 -8.50 -4.93 -17.23
C PRO A 121 -7.13 -5.06 -17.91
N LEU A 122 -6.67 -4.04 -18.64
CA LEU A 122 -5.35 -4.02 -19.29
C LEU A 122 -4.24 -3.42 -18.40
N ASP A 123 -4.58 -2.92 -17.22
CA ASP A 123 -3.58 -2.30 -16.36
C ASP A 123 -2.73 -3.35 -15.64
N PRO A 124 -1.39 -3.34 -15.82
CA PRO A 124 -0.51 -4.32 -15.21
C PRO A 124 -0.34 -4.14 -13.69
N ILE A 125 -0.81 -3.03 -13.12
CA ILE A 125 -0.57 -2.65 -11.72
C ILE A 125 -1.83 -2.86 -10.88
N ASP A 126 -1.68 -3.56 -9.75
CA ASP A 126 -2.75 -3.67 -8.75
C ASP A 126 -3.18 -2.30 -8.21
N SER A 127 -4.47 -2.17 -7.92
CA SER A 127 -5.07 -0.94 -7.40
C SER A 127 -4.43 -0.46 -6.10
N GLY A 128 -4.05 -1.36 -5.18
CA GLY A 128 -3.35 -0.99 -3.96
C GLY A 128 -1.96 -0.40 -4.21
N THR A 129 -1.23 -0.98 -5.18
CA THR A 129 0.08 -0.49 -5.59
C THR A 129 -0.02 0.89 -6.26
N LYS A 130 -1.04 1.13 -7.10
CA LYS A 130 -1.29 2.44 -7.71
C LYS A 130 -1.50 3.53 -6.66
N VAL A 131 -2.32 3.25 -5.65
CA VAL A 131 -2.57 4.19 -4.54
C VAL A 131 -1.26 4.50 -3.80
N ALA A 132 -0.45 3.48 -3.50
CA ALA A 132 0.83 3.65 -2.81
C ALA A 132 1.84 4.46 -3.64
N ILE A 133 1.94 4.22 -4.95
CA ILE A 133 2.82 4.98 -5.85
C ILE A 133 2.37 6.44 -5.92
N LEU A 134 1.07 6.69 -6.11
CA LEU A 134 0.56 8.05 -6.18
C LEU A 134 0.80 8.79 -4.86
N PHE A 135 0.57 8.14 -3.72
CA PHE A 135 0.86 8.72 -2.42
C PHE A 135 2.33 9.16 -2.33
N LYS A 136 3.26 8.26 -2.66
CA LYS A 136 4.69 8.58 -2.68
C LYS A 136 5.03 9.75 -3.60
N ARG A 137 4.44 9.83 -4.80
CA ARG A 137 4.67 10.96 -5.73
C ARG A 137 4.26 12.30 -5.14
N LEU A 138 3.21 12.35 -4.32
CA LEU A 138 2.75 13.59 -3.70
C LEU A 138 3.53 13.94 -2.43
N THR A 139 4.07 12.94 -1.73
CA THR A 139 4.63 13.12 -0.39
C THR A 139 6.15 13.02 -0.29
N ASP A 140 6.80 12.45 -1.30
CA ASP A 140 8.24 12.17 -1.31
C ASP A 140 8.89 12.77 -2.59
N PRO A 141 9.52 13.95 -2.48
CA PRO A 141 10.22 14.58 -3.60
C PRO A 141 11.39 13.75 -4.14
N GLU A 142 12.04 12.94 -3.31
CA GLU A 142 13.15 12.08 -3.78
C GLU A 142 12.63 10.95 -4.65
N PHE A 143 11.45 10.41 -4.34
CA PHE A 143 10.79 9.42 -5.17
C PHE A 143 10.58 9.93 -6.61
N VAL A 144 10.11 11.18 -6.74
CA VAL A 144 9.90 11.82 -8.05
C VAL A 144 11.20 11.97 -8.83
N LYS A 145 12.27 12.46 -8.17
CA LYS A 145 13.60 12.59 -8.81
C LYS A 145 14.12 11.24 -9.31
N ARG A 146 14.02 10.18 -8.49
CA ARG A 146 14.45 8.82 -8.87
C ARG A 146 13.62 8.27 -10.04
N GLU A 147 12.31 8.54 -10.08
CA GLU A 147 11.45 8.14 -11.19
C GLU A 147 11.82 8.87 -12.50
N GLU A 148 12.11 10.17 -12.44
CA GLU A 148 12.56 10.97 -13.59
C GLU A 148 13.92 10.50 -14.12
N GLU A 149 14.88 10.22 -13.24
CA GLU A 149 16.19 9.66 -13.60
C GLU A 149 16.06 8.29 -14.26
N ALA A 150 15.18 7.42 -13.74
CA ALA A 150 14.90 6.11 -14.33
C ALA A 150 14.29 6.23 -15.73
N LYS A 151 13.33 7.16 -15.93
CA LYS A 151 12.75 7.43 -17.25
C LYS A 151 13.80 7.92 -18.25
N LYS A 152 14.65 8.88 -17.86
CA LYS A 152 15.75 9.36 -18.72
C LYS A 152 16.70 8.24 -19.12
N LYS A 153 17.04 7.33 -18.18
CA LYS A 153 17.88 6.15 -18.48
C LYS A 153 17.19 5.18 -19.44
N GLN A 154 15.90 4.91 -19.25
CA GLN A 154 15.12 4.07 -20.17
C GLN A 154 15.00 4.67 -21.58
N GLU A 155 14.72 5.96 -21.69
CA GLU A 155 14.65 6.67 -22.97
C GLU A 155 15.99 6.68 -23.69
N ALA A 156 17.09 6.92 -22.97
CA ALA A 156 18.44 6.84 -23.52
C ALA A 156 18.77 5.43 -24.03
N ALA A 157 18.48 4.39 -23.23
CA ALA A 157 18.68 2.99 -23.62
C ALA A 157 17.80 2.58 -24.81
N ALA A 158 16.54 3.02 -24.85
CA ALA A 158 15.63 2.77 -25.97
C ALA A 158 16.10 3.48 -27.25
N ALA A 159 16.59 4.72 -27.15
CA ALA A 159 17.16 5.46 -28.26
C ALA A 159 18.45 4.81 -28.80
N GLU A 160 19.28 4.26 -27.92
CA GLU A 160 20.49 3.52 -28.28
C GLU A 160 20.16 2.19 -28.98
N ALA A 161 19.21 1.42 -28.43
CA ALA A 161 18.72 0.18 -29.04
C ALA A 161 18.10 0.43 -30.42
N ALA A 162 17.33 1.51 -30.58
CA ALA A 162 16.76 1.90 -31.87
C ALA A 162 17.83 2.28 -32.92
N LYS A 163 18.93 2.93 -32.49
CA LYS A 163 20.07 3.24 -33.37
C LYS A 163 20.84 1.98 -33.78
N ALA A 164 21.01 1.01 -32.88
CA ALA A 164 21.66 -0.27 -33.17
C ALA A 164 20.85 -1.11 -34.18
N ASN A 165 19.53 -1.16 -34.05
CA ASN A 165 18.66 -1.93 -34.94
C ASN A 165 18.61 -1.34 -36.38
N LYS A 166 18.69 0.00 -36.51
CA LYS A 166 18.82 0.67 -37.82
C LYS A 166 20.14 0.36 -38.55
N LYS A 167 21.24 0.11 -37.83
CA LYS A 167 22.52 -0.30 -38.44
C LYS A 167 22.51 -1.75 -38.93
N ALA A 168 21.77 -2.64 -38.28
CA ALA A 168 21.65 -4.04 -38.68
C ALA A 168 20.76 -4.25 -39.92
N GLY A 169 19.75 -3.40 -40.14
CA GLY A 169 18.85 -3.46 -41.30
C GLY A 169 19.43 -2.97 -42.64
N ALA A 170 20.67 -2.48 -42.68
CA ALA A 170 21.29 -1.88 -43.88
C ALA A 170 21.99 -2.88 -44.83
N TRP A 171 21.89 -4.20 -44.59
CA TRP A 171 22.52 -5.26 -45.40
C TRP A 171 21.55 -5.98 -46.37
N GLY A 172 20.48 -5.31 -46.81
CA GLY A 172 19.50 -5.84 -47.76
C GLY A 172 19.64 -5.28 -49.17
N GLY A 173 20.84 -5.29 -49.75
CA GLY A 173 21.10 -4.77 -51.09
C GLY A 173 22.13 -5.61 -51.83
N LEU A 174 21.82 -6.87 -52.14
CA LEU A 174 22.62 -7.64 -53.11
C LEU A 174 22.26 -7.19 -54.53
N PRO A 175 23.24 -6.80 -55.37
CA PRO A 175 23.00 -6.54 -56.78
C PRO A 175 22.66 -7.87 -57.49
N GLY A 176 21.49 -7.90 -58.13
CA GLY A 176 21.05 -9.03 -58.95
C GLY A 176 22.09 -9.38 -60.01
N ARG A 177 22.52 -10.65 -60.04
CA ARG A 177 23.35 -11.17 -61.13
C ARG A 177 22.49 -11.33 -62.38
N ARG A 178 23.07 -10.91 -63.50
CA ARG A 178 22.57 -11.04 -64.88
C ARG A 178 22.30 -12.50 -65.25
#